data_AF-A0A7X4KYN5-F1
#
_entry.id   AF-A0A7X4KYN5-F1
#
_cell.length_a   1.000
_cell.length_b   1.000
_cell.length_c   1.000
_cell.angle_alpha   90.00
_cell.angle_beta   90.00
_cell.angle_gamma   90.00
#
_symmetry.space_group_name_H-M   'P 1'
#
loop_
_entity.id
_entity.type
_entity.pdbx_description
1 polymer ?
#
loop_
_entity_poly.entity_id
_entity_poly.type
_entity_poly.pdbx_seq_one_letter_code
_entity_poly.pdbx_strand_id
1 'polypeptide(L)'
;MALFHRWDARAVVDEVRRRRAAAPSLPEIPRPPRLDGDPRRPVNELRDPRGPRHRGSRGDRRDVARRSRQEREDDVLVLLGVFRVASRRSVVERCFDGHPFAANRTLASLRKRGLVDVHTVERGRYGYQVFALSGTGRDLAARRLRKRRAAADARADPLLEQEQRLWQGMGDARQLEHDHNVVEAVLQDAEPALASGARIRRVRLESELRGFLAAADDAGRRRGGPAEARRERARSAQSIGLRVFAEGVPLPDALVELEYPDGTRTVRGIEVATGKYTSRQMAQKREAGFRVYGLQGFRGERGRKRYGTLNKDVEFPLDWGGGR
;
A
#
# COMPACT_ATOMS: atom_id res chain seq x y z
N MET A 1 -8.42 -8.06 46.76
CA MET A 1 -9.88 -7.83 46.89
C MET A 1 -10.38 -7.12 45.64
N ALA A 2 -11.00 -7.87 44.73
CA ALA A 2 -11.54 -7.37 43.47
C ALA A 2 -12.99 -6.88 43.66
N LEU A 3 -13.32 -5.72 43.08
CA LEU A 3 -14.70 -5.27 42.86
C LEU A 3 -14.83 -4.92 41.37
N PHE A 4 -15.35 -5.88 40.61
CA PHE A 4 -15.82 -5.71 39.24
C PHE A 4 -17.25 -5.16 39.28
N HIS A 5 -17.45 -3.91 38.82
CA HIS A 5 -18.79 -3.42 38.50
C HIS A 5 -19.21 -3.98 37.13
N ARG A 6 -20.25 -4.83 37.13
CA ARG A 6 -20.93 -5.32 35.93
C ARG A 6 -21.58 -4.15 35.18
N TRP A 7 -21.27 -4.02 33.89
CA TRP A 7 -22.02 -3.22 32.93
C TRP A 7 -23.27 -4.00 32.49
N ASP A 8 -24.46 -3.41 32.69
CA ASP A 8 -25.73 -3.99 32.23
C ASP A 8 -26.08 -3.47 30.83
N ALA A 9 -25.90 -4.33 29.82
CA ALA A 9 -26.18 -4.04 28.43
C ALA A 9 -27.68 -3.80 28.13
N ARG A 10 -28.60 -4.21 29.01
CA ARG A 10 -30.04 -3.97 28.81
C ARG A 10 -30.41 -2.51 29.05
N ALA A 11 -29.78 -1.86 30.04
CA ALA A 11 -30.02 -0.45 30.36
C ALA A 11 -29.68 0.48 29.18
N VAL A 12 -28.65 0.15 28.40
CA VAL A 12 -28.23 0.93 27.22
C VAL A 12 -29.22 0.77 26.06
N VAL A 13 -29.78 -0.42 25.87
CA VAL A 13 -30.74 -0.69 24.78
C VAL A 13 -32.09 -0.02 25.05
N ASP A 14 -32.52 0.02 26.32
CA ASP A 14 -33.79 0.66 26.70
C ASP A 14 -33.71 2.20 26.60
N GLU A 15 -32.55 2.78 26.89
CA GLU A 15 -32.29 4.22 26.71
C GLU A 15 -32.36 4.64 25.23
N VAL A 16 -31.83 3.82 24.32
CA VAL A 16 -31.90 4.06 22.86
C VAL A 16 -33.34 3.93 22.33
N ARG A 17 -34.14 3.02 22.90
CA ARG A 17 -35.56 2.86 22.55
C ARG A 17 -36.40 4.05 23.01
N ARG A 18 -36.17 4.55 24.23
CA ARG A 18 -36.86 5.75 24.74
C ARG A 18 -36.59 7.00 23.89
N ARG A 19 -35.35 7.19 23.43
CA ARG A 19 -34.98 8.32 22.56
C ARG A 19 -35.59 8.25 21.16
N ARG A 20 -35.93 7.06 20.65
CA ARG A 20 -36.65 6.89 19.38
C ARG A 20 -38.15 7.14 19.47
N ALA A 21 -38.75 6.95 20.64
CA ALA A 21 -40.19 7.18 20.85
C ALA A 21 -40.56 8.66 21.08
N ALA A 22 -39.58 9.52 21.35
CA ALA A 22 -39.77 10.95 21.66
C ALA A 22 -39.46 11.90 20.47
N ALA A 23 -39.23 11.38 19.27
CA ALA A 23 -38.96 12.22 18.10
C ALA A 23 -40.26 12.76 17.48
N PRO A 24 -40.41 14.07 17.25
CA PRO A 24 -41.60 14.63 16.61
C PRO A 24 -41.73 14.18 15.15
N SER A 25 -42.96 13.88 14.74
CA SER A 25 -43.31 13.46 13.37
C SER A 25 -42.97 14.54 12.35
N LEU A 26 -42.13 14.19 11.37
CA LEU A 26 -41.81 15.01 10.20
C LEU A 26 -43.03 15.07 9.24
N PRO A 27 -43.23 16.19 8.52
CA PRO A 27 -44.35 16.33 7.59
C PRO A 27 -44.24 15.38 6.40
N GLU A 28 -45.38 14.84 5.96
CA GLU A 28 -45.49 13.92 4.82
C GLU A 28 -45.06 14.59 3.51
N ILE A 29 -44.07 14.00 2.86
CA ILE A 29 -43.67 14.35 1.50
C ILE A 29 -44.60 13.60 0.52
N PRO A 30 -45.28 14.28 -0.42
CA PRO A 30 -46.18 13.61 -1.36
C PRO A 30 -45.43 12.65 -2.27
N ARG A 31 -45.96 11.44 -2.42
CA ARG A 31 -45.39 10.37 -3.26
C ARG A 31 -45.57 10.71 -4.75
N PRO A 32 -44.56 10.48 -5.60
CA PRO A 32 -44.72 10.61 -7.04
C PRO A 32 -45.58 9.47 -7.62
N PRO A 33 -46.24 9.68 -8.77
CA PRO A 33 -47.16 8.72 -9.38
C PRO A 33 -46.42 7.46 -9.85
N ARG A 34 -47.09 6.32 -9.67
CA ARG A 34 -46.63 5.00 -10.10
C ARG A 34 -46.76 4.88 -11.62
N LEU A 35 -45.67 4.54 -12.30
CA LEU A 35 -45.72 4.04 -13.67
C LEU A 35 -45.92 2.53 -13.60
N ASP A 36 -47.04 2.06 -14.15
CA ASP A 36 -47.37 0.66 -14.31
C ASP A 36 -46.40 -0.01 -15.31
N GLY A 37 -45.74 -1.08 -14.88
CA GLY A 37 -44.81 -1.85 -15.71
C GLY A 37 -44.48 -3.21 -15.07
N ASP A 38 -45.07 -4.26 -15.65
CA ASP A 38 -45.02 -5.69 -15.32
C ASP A 38 -43.61 -6.28 -15.09
N PRO A 39 -43.35 -7.02 -13.99
CA PRO A 39 -42.03 -7.56 -13.67
C PRO A 39 -41.81 -8.97 -14.25
N ARG A 40 -41.76 -9.12 -15.57
CA ARG A 40 -41.24 -10.36 -16.22
C ARG A 40 -40.56 -10.10 -17.56
N ARG A 41 -39.27 -9.71 -17.57
CA ARG A 41 -38.35 -9.99 -18.69
C ARG A 41 -36.87 -10.01 -18.26
N PRO A 42 -36.04 -10.91 -18.83
CA PRO A 42 -34.68 -11.20 -18.38
C PRO A 42 -33.64 -10.17 -18.86
N VAL A 43 -32.67 -9.89 -18.01
CA VAL A 43 -31.56 -8.96 -18.24
C VAL A 43 -30.50 -9.65 -19.10
N ASN A 44 -30.61 -9.49 -20.42
CA ASN A 44 -29.50 -9.66 -21.34
C ASN A 44 -29.62 -8.54 -22.38
N GLU A 45 -28.47 -7.97 -22.76
CA GLU A 45 -28.32 -6.86 -23.73
C GLU A 45 -28.34 -5.44 -23.14
N LEU A 46 -27.24 -5.08 -22.48
CA LEU A 46 -26.59 -3.79 -22.72
C LEU A 46 -25.08 -4.01 -22.87
N ARG A 47 -24.71 -4.39 -24.09
CA ARG A 47 -23.32 -4.47 -24.55
C ARG A 47 -22.98 -3.11 -25.17
N ASP A 48 -22.20 -2.31 -24.47
CA ASP A 48 -21.62 -1.07 -25.01
C ASP A 48 -20.73 -1.40 -26.23
N PRO A 49 -20.99 -0.88 -27.44
CA PRO A 49 -20.21 -1.19 -28.63
C PRO A 49 -18.90 -0.40 -28.77
N ARG A 50 -18.49 0.46 -27.82
CA ARG A 50 -17.36 1.40 -28.02
C ARG A 50 -16.22 1.35 -26.99
N GLY A 51 -16.03 0.23 -26.29
CA GLY A 51 -14.80 -0.01 -25.53
C GLY A 51 -13.64 -0.47 -26.44
N PRO A 52 -12.38 -0.02 -26.22
CA PRO A 52 -11.24 -0.46 -27.02
C PRO A 52 -11.06 -1.98 -26.88
N ARG A 53 -11.28 -2.67 -28.01
CA ARG A 53 -11.06 -4.12 -28.12
C ARG A 53 -9.56 -4.38 -28.07
N HIS A 54 -9.03 -4.66 -26.88
CA HIS A 54 -7.77 -5.41 -26.78
C HIS A 54 -8.02 -6.82 -27.35
N ARG A 55 -7.90 -6.96 -28.68
CA ARG A 55 -7.64 -8.25 -29.31
C ARG A 55 -6.29 -8.70 -28.79
N GLY A 56 -6.32 -9.50 -27.72
CA GLY A 56 -5.14 -10.23 -27.26
C GLY A 56 -4.60 -11.04 -28.43
N SER A 57 -3.38 -10.71 -28.84
CA SER A 57 -2.57 -11.58 -29.69
C SER A 57 -2.49 -12.93 -29.00
N ARG A 58 -3.10 -13.95 -29.63
CA ARG A 58 -3.24 -15.31 -29.11
C ARG A 58 -2.03 -16.20 -29.43
N GLY A 59 -0.87 -15.62 -29.66
CA GLY A 59 0.33 -16.35 -30.03
C GLY A 59 1.58 -15.73 -29.44
N ASP A 60 1.72 -15.75 -28.11
CA ASP A 60 3.05 -15.72 -27.45
C ASP A 60 2.99 -15.97 -25.92
N ARG A 61 2.26 -17.00 -25.46
CA ARG A 61 2.12 -17.32 -24.01
C ARG A 61 2.46 -18.76 -23.68
N ARG A 62 3.41 -19.35 -24.39
CA ARG A 62 4.06 -20.60 -23.97
C ARG A 62 5.47 -20.20 -23.52
N ASP A 63 5.81 -20.56 -22.28
CA ASP A 63 7.12 -20.36 -21.62
C ASP A 63 7.26 -19.26 -20.54
N VAL A 64 6.16 -18.78 -19.95
CA VAL A 64 6.24 -18.25 -18.57
C VAL A 64 5.90 -19.39 -17.61
N ALA A 65 6.91 -19.94 -16.94
CA ALA A 65 6.73 -20.96 -15.91
C ALA A 65 5.62 -20.54 -14.94
N ARG A 66 4.58 -21.37 -14.80
CA ARG A 66 3.45 -21.04 -13.92
C ARG A 66 3.95 -21.02 -12.48
N ARG A 67 3.99 -19.82 -11.86
CA ARG A 67 4.27 -19.67 -10.41
C ARG A 67 3.34 -20.57 -9.60
N SER A 68 3.93 -21.42 -8.77
CA SER A 68 3.26 -22.28 -7.82
C SER A 68 2.47 -21.49 -6.78
N ARG A 69 1.53 -22.15 -6.11
CA ARG A 69 0.77 -21.55 -5.00
C ARG A 69 1.70 -21.05 -3.89
N GLN A 70 2.75 -21.82 -3.58
CA GLN A 70 3.70 -21.47 -2.54
C GLN A 70 4.48 -20.22 -2.91
N GLU A 71 4.89 -20.08 -4.18
CA GLU A 71 5.59 -18.90 -4.65
C GLU A 71 4.76 -17.63 -4.51
N ARG A 72 3.48 -17.70 -4.89
CA ARG A 72 2.55 -16.56 -4.74
C ARG A 72 2.26 -16.22 -3.29
N GLU A 73 2.14 -17.21 -2.41
CA GLU A 73 1.99 -16.98 -0.96
C GLU A 73 3.19 -16.21 -0.39
N ASP A 74 4.40 -16.62 -0.76
CA ASP A 74 5.62 -15.94 -0.34
C ASP A 74 5.70 -14.52 -0.89
N ASP A 75 5.29 -14.30 -2.14
CA ASP A 75 5.27 -12.96 -2.75
C ASP A 75 4.32 -12.03 -1.98
N VAL A 76 3.19 -12.54 -1.48
CA VAL A 76 2.31 -11.78 -0.56
C VAL A 76 3.03 -11.46 0.74
N LEU A 77 3.67 -12.45 1.35
CA LEU A 77 4.38 -12.25 2.61
C LEU A 77 5.51 -11.22 2.47
N VAL A 78 6.25 -11.29 1.36
CA VAL A 78 7.30 -10.33 1.03
C VAL A 78 6.72 -8.93 0.80
N LEU A 79 5.67 -8.80 -0.02
CA LEU A 79 5.02 -7.51 -0.28
C LEU A 79 4.58 -6.83 1.02
N LEU A 80 3.88 -7.57 1.89
CA LEU A 80 3.42 -7.05 3.18
C LEU A 80 4.57 -6.73 4.13
N GLY A 81 5.62 -7.57 4.14
CA GLY A 81 6.79 -7.34 4.96
C GLY A 81 7.59 -6.10 4.53
N VAL A 82 7.75 -5.87 3.23
CA VAL A 82 8.51 -4.71 2.72
C VAL A 82 7.79 -3.40 2.99
N PHE A 83 6.49 -3.35 2.71
CA PHE A 83 5.72 -2.12 2.75
C PHE A 83 4.92 -1.90 4.04
N ARG A 84 5.05 -2.80 5.01
CA ARG A 84 4.24 -2.86 6.24
C ARG A 84 2.77 -3.21 6.00
N VAL A 85 2.14 -2.60 5.00
CA VAL A 85 0.75 -2.87 4.60
C VAL A 85 0.61 -2.95 3.09
N ALA A 86 -0.39 -3.66 2.60
CA ALA A 86 -0.84 -3.57 1.21
C ALA A 86 -2.36 -3.72 1.13
N SER A 87 -2.97 -3.11 0.11
CA SER A 87 -4.39 -3.32 -0.15
C SER A 87 -4.64 -4.66 -0.81
N ARG A 88 -5.91 -5.08 -0.82
CA ARG A 88 -6.35 -6.20 -1.65
C ARG A 88 -5.96 -6.03 -3.11
N ARG A 89 -6.11 -4.81 -3.65
CA ARG A 89 -5.80 -4.51 -5.05
C ARG A 89 -4.34 -4.80 -5.37
N SER A 90 -3.42 -4.25 -4.57
CA SER A 90 -1.98 -4.44 -4.76
C SER A 90 -1.62 -5.93 -4.71
N VAL A 91 -2.21 -6.70 -3.79
CA VAL A 91 -2.00 -8.15 -3.70
C VAL A 91 -2.48 -8.86 -4.96
N VAL A 92 -3.67 -8.54 -5.46
CA VAL A 92 -4.27 -9.16 -6.64
C VAL A 92 -3.42 -8.88 -7.88
N GLU A 93 -3.05 -7.62 -8.09
CA GLU A 93 -2.28 -7.19 -9.25
C GLU A 93 -0.85 -7.75 -9.20
N ARG A 94 -0.18 -7.66 -8.04
CA ARG A 94 1.25 -7.96 -7.95
C ARG A 94 1.58 -9.45 -7.75
N CYS A 95 0.77 -10.16 -6.97
CA CYS A 95 1.06 -11.54 -6.57
C CYS A 95 0.22 -12.57 -7.33
N PHE A 96 -0.91 -12.15 -7.92
CA PHE A 96 -1.89 -13.04 -8.53
C PHE A 96 -2.23 -12.71 -9.99
N ASP A 97 -1.44 -11.87 -10.66
CA ASP A 97 -1.61 -11.54 -12.10
C ASP A 97 -3.04 -11.06 -12.42
N GLY A 98 -3.68 -10.36 -11.47
CA GLY A 98 -5.05 -9.88 -11.63
C GLY A 98 -6.14 -10.92 -11.30
N HIS A 99 -5.81 -12.07 -10.68
CA HIS A 99 -6.79 -13.11 -10.33
C HIS A 99 -7.34 -12.95 -8.89
N PRO A 100 -8.50 -12.27 -8.69
CA PRO A 100 -9.01 -11.94 -7.36
C PRO A 100 -9.40 -13.15 -6.51
N PHE A 101 -9.94 -14.21 -7.12
CA PHE A 101 -10.38 -15.40 -6.37
C PHE A 101 -9.20 -16.13 -5.73
N ALA A 102 -8.09 -16.30 -6.47
CA ALA A 102 -6.88 -16.94 -5.96
C ALA A 102 -6.22 -16.11 -4.84
N ALA A 103 -6.18 -14.78 -5.01
CA ALA A 103 -5.71 -13.85 -3.98
C ALA A 103 -6.54 -13.96 -2.70
N ASN A 104 -7.87 -13.89 -2.82
CA ASN A 104 -8.80 -13.97 -1.69
C ASN A 104 -8.64 -15.27 -0.92
N ARG A 105 -8.55 -16.41 -1.62
CA ARG A 105 -8.32 -17.72 -0.99
C ARG A 105 -6.98 -17.76 -0.24
N THR A 106 -5.92 -17.19 -0.81
CA THR A 106 -4.61 -17.10 -0.15
C THR A 106 -4.65 -16.22 1.08
N LEU A 107 -5.22 -15.01 0.98
CA LEU A 107 -5.35 -14.07 2.10
C LEU A 107 -6.19 -14.66 3.24
N ALA A 108 -7.32 -15.31 2.92
CA ALA A 108 -8.13 -16.00 3.91
C ALA A 108 -7.36 -17.14 4.62
N SER A 109 -6.56 -17.90 3.87
CA SER A 109 -5.71 -18.96 4.42
C SER A 109 -4.59 -18.40 5.31
N LEU A 110 -3.95 -17.30 4.91
CA LEU A 110 -2.89 -16.63 5.69
C LEU A 110 -3.46 -16.05 6.99
N ARG A 111 -4.64 -15.42 6.93
CA ARG A 111 -5.38 -14.94 8.10
C ARG A 111 -5.75 -16.08 9.04
N LYS A 112 -6.32 -17.18 8.52
CA LYS A 112 -6.68 -18.37 9.33
C LYS A 112 -5.46 -18.97 10.05
N ARG A 113 -4.27 -18.87 9.45
CA ARG A 113 -3.00 -19.33 10.03
C ARG A 113 -2.35 -18.29 10.96
N GLY A 114 -2.97 -17.14 11.20
CA GLY A 114 -2.43 -16.07 12.05
C GLY A 114 -1.17 -15.41 11.49
N LEU A 115 -0.97 -15.44 10.17
CA LEU A 115 0.21 -14.86 9.51
C LEU A 115 -0.03 -13.42 9.02
N VAL A 116 -1.29 -13.06 8.82
CA VAL A 116 -1.71 -11.77 8.29
C VAL A 116 -2.89 -11.26 9.10
N ASP A 117 -2.77 -10.01 9.52
CA ASP A 117 -3.84 -9.23 10.15
C ASP A 117 -4.58 -8.43 9.08
N VAL A 118 -5.88 -8.20 9.28
CA VAL A 118 -6.74 -7.46 8.34
C VAL A 118 -7.36 -6.25 9.03
N HIS A 119 -7.28 -5.09 8.39
CA HIS A 119 -7.95 -3.88 8.84
C HIS A 119 -8.85 -3.34 7.75
N THR A 120 -10.00 -2.80 8.17
CA THR A 120 -10.88 -2.06 7.27
C THR A 120 -10.61 -0.58 7.47
N VAL A 121 -10.13 0.08 6.41
CA VAL A 121 -10.01 1.53 6.38
C VAL A 121 -11.34 2.11 5.93
N GLU A 122 -11.95 2.94 6.78
CA GLU A 122 -13.20 3.63 6.47
C GLU A 122 -12.94 4.78 5.49
N ARG A 123 -13.69 4.83 4.39
CA ARG A 123 -13.61 5.92 3.40
C ARG A 123 -14.98 6.27 2.84
N GLY A 124 -15.66 7.23 3.46
CA GLY A 124 -17.04 7.57 3.09
C GLY A 124 -17.97 6.35 3.29
N ARG A 125 -18.84 6.06 2.31
CA ARG A 125 -19.80 4.94 2.39
C ARG A 125 -19.18 3.57 2.11
N TYR A 126 -17.96 3.53 1.57
CA TYR A 126 -17.29 2.30 1.15
C TYR A 126 -15.87 2.25 1.74
N GLY A 127 -15.64 1.37 2.71
CA GLY A 127 -14.28 1.10 3.20
C GLY A 127 -13.50 0.16 2.27
N TYR A 128 -12.20 0.04 2.51
CA TYR A 128 -11.35 -0.95 1.84
C TYR A 128 -10.51 -1.72 2.86
N GLN A 129 -10.07 -2.93 2.48
CA GLN A 129 -9.24 -3.76 3.35
C GLN A 129 -7.76 -3.59 3.04
N VAL A 130 -6.98 -3.40 4.11
CA VAL A 130 -5.53 -3.50 4.10
C VAL A 130 -5.09 -4.68 4.95
N PHE A 131 -3.95 -5.24 4.57
CA PHE A 131 -3.37 -6.42 5.17
C PHE A 131 -2.00 -6.05 5.73
N ALA A 132 -1.61 -6.64 6.86
CA ALA A 132 -0.29 -6.47 7.46
C ALA A 132 0.22 -7.82 7.97
N LEU A 133 1.54 -8.01 8.05
CA LEU A 133 2.08 -9.22 8.65
C LEU A 133 1.90 -9.22 10.17
N SER A 134 1.52 -10.36 10.73
CA SER A 134 1.75 -10.61 12.15
C SER A 134 3.24 -10.85 12.42
N GLY A 135 3.65 -10.93 13.69
CA GLY A 135 5.04 -11.31 14.03
C GLY A 135 5.43 -12.68 13.45
N THR A 136 4.55 -13.67 13.59
CA THR A 136 4.72 -15.01 13.00
C THR A 136 4.79 -14.95 11.46
N GLY A 137 3.97 -14.09 10.84
CA GLY A 137 4.00 -13.84 9.40
C GLY A 137 5.35 -13.29 8.92
N ARG A 138 5.87 -12.29 9.63
CA ARG A 138 7.18 -11.68 9.36
C ARG A 138 8.32 -12.69 9.50
N ASP A 139 8.31 -13.51 10.55
CA ASP A 139 9.36 -14.49 10.79
C ASP A 139 9.33 -15.61 9.73
N LEU A 140 8.14 -16.02 9.30
CA LEU A 140 7.96 -16.94 8.18
C LEU A 140 8.50 -16.32 6.88
N ALA A 141 8.14 -15.07 6.59
CA ALA A 141 8.61 -14.34 5.42
C ALA A 141 10.14 -14.27 5.38
N ALA A 142 10.76 -13.87 6.49
CA ALA A 142 12.21 -13.80 6.64
C ALA A 142 12.88 -15.16 6.41
N ARG A 143 12.34 -16.25 6.99
CA ARG A 143 12.88 -17.60 6.81
C ARG A 143 12.78 -18.07 5.36
N ARG A 144 11.63 -17.86 4.71
CA ARG A 144 11.42 -18.28 3.32
C ARG A 144 12.29 -17.47 2.36
N LEU A 145 12.43 -16.18 2.60
CA LEU A 145 13.33 -15.31 1.84
C LEU A 145 14.79 -15.77 1.95
N ARG A 146 15.27 -16.08 3.15
CA ARG A 146 16.62 -16.65 3.35
C ARG A 146 16.80 -17.97 2.59
N LYS A 147 15.80 -18.86 2.66
CA LYS A 147 15.84 -20.13 1.93
C LYS A 147 15.88 -19.93 0.42
N ARG A 148 15.07 -19.02 -0.14
CA ARG A 148 15.07 -18.67 -1.57
C ARG A 148 16.44 -18.18 -2.02
N ARG A 149 17.08 -17.31 -1.24
CA ARG A 149 18.43 -16.81 -1.53
C ARG A 149 19.50 -17.89 -1.49
N ALA A 150 19.38 -18.87 -0.58
CA ALA A 150 20.30 -19.99 -0.51
C ALA A 150 20.10 -21.00 -1.66
N ALA A 151 18.88 -21.08 -2.20
CA ALA A 151 18.54 -21.99 -3.29
C ALA A 151 18.74 -21.38 -4.70
N ALA A 152 18.71 -20.06 -4.82
CA ALA A 152 18.95 -19.36 -6.08
C ALA A 152 20.43 -18.98 -6.21
N ASP A 153 21.00 -19.11 -7.41
CA ASP A 153 22.23 -18.42 -7.82
C ASP A 153 22.01 -16.89 -7.83
N ALA A 154 21.85 -16.26 -6.66
CA ALA A 154 21.84 -14.82 -6.35
C ALA A 154 21.01 -13.83 -7.23
N ARG A 155 20.32 -14.29 -8.28
CA ARG A 155 19.83 -13.44 -9.38
C ARG A 155 18.30 -13.39 -9.49
N ALA A 156 17.57 -14.30 -8.86
CA ALA A 156 16.16 -14.53 -9.20
C ALA A 156 15.10 -13.86 -8.30
N ASP A 157 15.43 -13.35 -7.11
CA ASP A 157 14.41 -12.68 -6.28
C ASP A 157 14.40 -11.16 -6.55
N PRO A 158 13.33 -10.61 -7.17
CA PRO A 158 13.30 -9.26 -7.73
C PRO A 158 13.11 -8.17 -6.68
N LEU A 159 13.15 -8.49 -5.38
CA LEU A 159 12.86 -7.51 -4.33
C LEU A 159 14.01 -7.28 -3.35
N LEU A 160 14.86 -8.25 -2.96
CA LEU A 160 15.53 -8.12 -1.66
C LEU A 160 17.00 -8.59 -1.56
N GLU A 161 17.91 -7.65 -1.30
CA GLU A 161 19.25 -7.86 -0.70
C GLU A 161 19.19 -8.29 0.78
N GLN A 162 20.29 -8.84 1.34
CA GLN A 162 20.37 -9.29 2.75
C GLN A 162 19.89 -8.25 3.77
N GLU A 163 19.95 -6.97 3.40
CA GLU A 163 19.62 -5.84 4.26
C GLU A 163 18.16 -5.40 4.22
N GLN A 164 17.28 -6.06 3.45
CA GLN A 164 15.87 -5.68 3.46
C GLN A 164 15.25 -5.89 4.85
N ARG A 165 14.69 -4.81 5.40
CA ARG A 165 13.83 -4.86 6.57
C ARG A 165 12.43 -5.39 6.22
N LEU A 166 11.95 -6.34 7.02
CA LEU A 166 10.56 -6.79 6.99
C LEU A 166 9.83 -6.27 8.23
N TRP A 167 8.71 -5.60 8.00
CA TRP A 167 7.84 -5.00 9.00
C TRP A 167 6.75 -5.98 9.45
N GLN A 168 6.17 -5.69 10.62
CA GLN A 168 5.01 -6.38 11.18
C GLN A 168 4.08 -5.37 11.83
N GLY A 169 2.83 -5.78 12.01
CA GLY A 169 1.81 -5.03 12.71
C GLY A 169 1.23 -3.88 11.88
N MET A 170 0.11 -3.37 12.38
CA MET A 170 -0.56 -2.20 11.84
C MET A 170 -0.08 -0.94 12.57
N GLY A 171 0.23 0.11 11.82
CA GLY A 171 0.31 1.45 12.40
C GLY A 171 -1.07 1.97 12.80
N ASP A 172 -1.15 3.23 13.24
CA ASP A 172 -2.44 3.89 13.44
C ASP A 172 -3.24 3.98 12.11
N ALA A 173 -4.56 4.14 12.19
CA ALA A 173 -5.43 4.10 11.01
C ALA A 173 -5.09 5.16 9.94
N ARG A 174 -4.60 6.34 10.34
CA ARG A 174 -4.19 7.40 9.40
C ARG A 174 -2.90 7.02 8.68
N GLN A 175 -1.99 6.37 9.40
CA GLN A 175 -0.76 5.82 8.85
C GLN A 175 -1.06 4.70 7.85
N LEU A 176 -2.07 3.85 8.09
CA LEU A 176 -2.45 2.78 7.17
C LEU A 176 -2.91 3.30 5.80
N GLU A 177 -3.71 4.37 5.78
CA GLU A 177 -4.13 5.00 4.52
C GLU A 177 -2.94 5.56 3.76
N HIS A 178 -2.04 6.26 4.45
CA HIS A 178 -0.82 6.80 3.84
C HIS A 178 0.07 5.70 3.27
N ASP A 179 0.41 4.70 4.09
CA ASP A 179 1.28 3.59 3.72
C ASP A 179 0.77 2.82 2.51
N HIS A 180 -0.55 2.58 2.44
CA HIS A 180 -1.14 1.92 1.28
C HIS A 180 -0.86 2.71 0.00
N ASN A 181 -1.03 4.03 0.03
CA ASN A 181 -0.74 4.87 -1.14
C ASN A 181 0.74 4.86 -1.50
N VAL A 182 1.65 4.70 -0.53
CA VAL A 182 3.09 4.55 -0.78
C VAL A 182 3.38 3.27 -1.57
N VAL A 183 2.70 2.16 -1.24
CA VAL A 183 2.84 0.91 -2.01
C VAL A 183 2.45 1.12 -3.47
N GLU A 184 1.29 1.71 -3.70
CA GLU A 184 0.80 1.98 -5.05
C GLU A 184 1.76 2.88 -5.83
N ALA A 185 2.25 3.95 -5.20
CA ALA A 185 3.20 4.87 -5.81
C ALA A 185 4.51 4.18 -6.19
N VAL A 186 5.04 3.32 -5.31
CA VAL A 186 6.28 2.57 -5.58
C VAL A 186 6.06 1.55 -6.70
N LEU A 187 4.97 0.79 -6.67
CA LEU A 187 4.68 -0.19 -7.72
C LEU A 187 4.47 0.49 -9.08
N GLN A 188 3.76 1.62 -9.11
CA GLN A 188 3.55 2.42 -10.32
C GLN A 188 4.86 3.05 -10.84
N ASP A 189 5.75 3.56 -9.98
CA ASP A 189 7.05 4.10 -10.42
C ASP A 189 7.98 3.01 -10.96
N ALA A 190 7.96 1.84 -10.31
CA ALA A 190 8.85 0.74 -10.64
C ALA A 190 8.42 0.00 -11.91
N GLU A 191 7.13 -0.02 -12.25
CA GLU A 191 6.56 -0.80 -13.35
C GLU A 191 7.34 -0.67 -14.69
N PRO A 192 7.67 0.54 -15.20
CA PRO A 192 8.44 0.66 -16.44
C PRO A 192 9.86 0.07 -16.33
N ALA A 193 10.50 0.19 -15.17
CA ALA A 193 11.84 -0.37 -14.94
C ALA A 193 11.79 -1.90 -14.82
N LEU A 194 10.79 -2.42 -14.11
CA LEU A 194 10.56 -3.86 -14.00
C LEU A 194 10.25 -4.48 -15.37
N ALA A 195 9.48 -3.77 -16.22
CA ALA A 195 9.20 -4.19 -17.59
C ALA A 195 10.46 -4.21 -18.48
N SER A 196 11.46 -3.37 -18.20
CA SER A 196 12.76 -3.40 -18.87
C SER A 196 13.76 -4.38 -18.24
N GLY A 197 13.30 -5.28 -17.37
CA GLY A 197 14.13 -6.29 -16.71
C GLY A 197 14.91 -5.80 -15.50
N ALA A 198 14.69 -4.57 -15.02
CA ALA A 198 15.25 -4.14 -13.75
C ALA A 198 14.62 -4.91 -12.58
N ARG A 199 15.35 -4.96 -11.46
CA ARG A 199 14.88 -5.53 -10.20
C ARG A 199 14.92 -4.50 -9.10
N ILE A 200 13.96 -4.58 -8.17
CA ILE A 200 14.04 -3.83 -6.92
C ILE A 200 15.03 -4.58 -6.01
N ARG A 201 16.05 -3.89 -5.52
CA ARG A 201 17.02 -4.45 -4.58
C ARG A 201 16.59 -4.29 -3.14
N ARG A 202 15.99 -3.13 -2.87
CA ARG A 202 15.60 -2.71 -1.53
C ARG A 202 14.57 -1.60 -1.62
N VAL A 203 13.66 -1.61 -0.65
CA VAL A 203 12.80 -0.47 -0.33
C VAL A 203 13.03 -0.10 1.12
N ARG A 204 13.40 1.15 1.39
CA ARG A 204 13.45 1.71 2.75
C ARG A 204 12.29 2.67 2.94
N LEU A 205 11.47 2.44 3.95
CA LEU A 205 10.39 3.38 4.33
C LEU A 205 10.95 4.55 5.14
N GLU A 206 10.21 5.66 5.20
CA GLU A 206 10.64 6.87 5.93
C GLU A 206 11.08 6.57 7.38
N SER A 207 10.39 5.67 8.08
CA SER A 207 10.73 5.26 9.44
C SER A 207 12.09 4.55 9.53
N GLU A 208 12.47 3.76 8.52
CA GLU A 208 13.80 3.15 8.41
C GLU A 208 14.86 4.21 8.12
N LEU A 209 14.58 5.13 7.21
CA LEU A 209 15.49 6.24 6.86
C LEU A 209 15.76 7.14 8.08
N ARG A 210 14.70 7.49 8.82
CA ARG A 210 14.78 8.28 10.03
C ARG A 210 15.64 7.58 11.10
N GLY A 211 15.42 6.30 11.32
CA GLY A 211 16.22 5.50 12.25
C GLY A 211 17.68 5.40 11.84
N PHE A 212 17.95 5.17 10.56
CA PHE A 212 19.31 5.11 10.00
C PHE A 212 20.06 6.44 10.21
N LEU A 213 19.43 7.58 9.90
CA LEU A 213 20.06 8.89 10.11
C LEU A 213 20.16 9.28 11.59
N ALA A 214 19.25 8.82 12.46
CA ALA A 214 19.35 9.04 13.90
C ALA A 214 20.54 8.28 14.50
N ALA A 215 20.77 7.03 14.07
CA ALA A 215 21.94 6.26 14.51
C ALA A 215 23.26 6.93 14.09
N ALA A 216 23.33 7.48 12.87
CA ALA A 216 24.46 8.26 12.38
C ALA A 216 24.70 9.53 13.21
N ASP A 217 23.62 10.27 13.50
CA ASP A 217 23.63 11.47 14.32
C ASP A 217 24.16 11.17 15.74
N ASP A 218 23.66 10.12 16.39
CA ASP A 218 24.11 9.68 17.71
C ASP A 218 25.58 9.23 17.72
N ALA A 219 26.01 8.50 16.69
CA ALA A 219 27.41 8.09 16.55
C ALA A 219 28.34 9.31 16.43
N GLY A 220 27.96 10.30 15.62
CA GLY A 220 28.72 11.54 15.49
C GLY A 220 28.73 12.38 16.77
N ARG A 221 27.60 12.47 17.50
CA ARG A 221 27.55 13.16 18.80
C ARG A 221 28.55 12.56 19.79
N ARG A 222 28.62 11.23 19.88
CA ARG A 222 29.57 10.52 20.77
C ARG A 222 31.03 10.74 20.40
N ARG A 223 31.34 10.94 19.11
CA ARG A 223 32.72 11.12 18.63
C ARG A 223 33.23 12.56 18.72
N GLY A 224 32.35 13.55 18.54
CA GLY A 224 32.81 14.94 18.39
C GLY A 224 31.72 16.00 18.51
N GLY A 225 30.62 15.71 19.19
CA GLY A 225 29.56 16.68 19.44
C GLY A 225 28.72 17.03 18.20
N PRO A 226 27.97 18.16 18.23
CA PRO A 226 26.96 18.49 17.21
C PRO A 226 27.52 18.65 15.79
N ALA A 227 28.74 19.19 15.63
CA ALA A 227 29.35 19.37 14.32
C ALA A 227 29.69 18.02 13.66
N GLU A 228 30.22 17.07 14.45
CA GLU A 228 30.49 15.72 13.95
C GLU A 228 29.20 14.94 13.67
N ALA A 229 28.16 15.12 14.51
CA ALA A 229 26.83 14.57 14.26
C ALA A 229 26.25 15.02 12.91
N ARG A 230 26.33 16.33 12.60
CA ARG A 230 25.89 16.87 11.31
C ARG A 230 26.69 16.29 10.13
N ARG A 231 28.02 16.19 10.26
CA ARG A 231 28.88 15.58 9.23
C ARG A 231 28.53 14.13 8.99
N GLU A 232 28.36 13.35 10.06
CA GLU A 232 28.02 11.94 9.94
C GLU A 232 26.65 11.72 9.34
N ARG A 233 25.65 12.48 9.77
CA ARG A 233 24.31 12.44 9.19
C ARG A 233 24.33 12.74 7.69
N ALA A 234 25.11 13.74 7.27
CA ALA A 234 25.27 14.09 5.85
C ALA A 234 25.96 12.97 5.06
N ARG A 235 27.07 12.41 5.58
CA ARG A 235 27.77 11.27 4.97
C ARG A 235 26.84 10.07 4.81
N SER A 236 26.11 9.71 5.86
CA SER A 236 25.15 8.59 5.83
C SER A 236 24.02 8.84 4.82
N ALA A 237 23.46 10.05 4.77
CA ALA A 237 22.45 10.40 3.77
C ALA A 237 22.97 10.25 2.33
N GLN A 238 24.17 10.77 2.04
CA GLN A 238 24.80 10.64 0.73
C GLN A 238 25.09 9.18 0.36
N SER A 239 25.49 8.35 1.34
CA SER A 239 25.79 6.93 1.11
C SER A 239 24.59 6.12 0.58
N ILE A 240 23.36 6.59 0.85
CA ILE A 240 22.13 5.98 0.36
C ILE A 240 21.48 6.81 -0.77
N GLY A 241 22.18 7.78 -1.35
CA GLY A 241 21.70 8.57 -2.48
C GLY A 241 20.73 9.69 -2.14
N LEU A 242 20.62 10.10 -0.87
CA LEU A 242 19.84 11.28 -0.48
C LEU A 242 20.65 12.57 -0.65
N ARG A 243 19.98 13.62 -1.10
CA ARG A 243 20.56 14.97 -1.18
C ARG A 243 20.63 15.61 0.20
N VAL A 244 21.67 16.40 0.44
CA VAL A 244 21.90 17.13 1.68
C VAL A 244 21.76 18.63 1.40
N PHE A 245 20.92 19.31 2.17
CA PHE A 245 20.70 20.75 2.09
C PHE A 245 21.19 21.44 3.37
N ALA A 246 21.27 22.77 3.35
CA ALA A 246 21.69 23.54 4.52
C ALA A 246 20.74 23.32 5.70
N GLU A 247 19.44 23.21 5.41
CA GLU A 247 18.33 23.02 6.35
C GLU A 247 18.21 21.56 6.84
N GLY A 248 18.87 20.62 6.16
CA GLY A 248 18.92 19.21 6.57
C GLY A 248 18.79 18.23 5.41
N VAL A 249 18.45 16.99 5.76
CA VAL A 249 18.26 15.90 4.81
C VAL A 249 16.75 15.63 4.68
N PRO A 250 16.11 16.03 3.57
CA PRO A 250 14.72 15.67 3.33
C PRO A 250 14.60 14.16 3.17
N LEU A 251 13.52 13.59 3.70
CA LEU A 251 13.22 12.16 3.58
C LEU A 251 12.00 11.97 2.66
N PRO A 252 12.07 11.03 1.70
CA PRO A 252 10.89 10.56 0.99
C PRO A 252 10.11 9.55 1.84
N ASP A 253 8.85 9.30 1.47
CA ASP A 253 8.03 8.24 2.08
C ASP A 253 8.64 6.85 1.85
N ALA A 254 9.22 6.63 0.67
CA ALA A 254 9.99 5.44 0.35
C ALA A 254 11.23 5.77 -0.49
N LEU A 255 12.32 5.06 -0.24
CA LEU A 255 13.54 5.09 -1.04
C LEU A 255 13.71 3.72 -1.70
N VAL A 256 13.64 3.68 -3.02
CA VAL A 256 13.67 2.46 -3.84
C VAL A 256 15.01 2.36 -4.54
N GLU A 257 15.72 1.27 -4.29
CA GLU A 257 16.95 0.92 -4.98
C GLU A 257 16.63 -0.06 -6.11
N LEU A 258 16.98 0.30 -7.33
CA LEU A 258 16.79 -0.52 -8.54
C LEU A 258 18.14 -0.93 -9.11
N GLU A 259 18.21 -2.14 -9.61
CA GLU A 259 19.35 -2.66 -10.39
C GLU A 259 18.85 -3.10 -11.76
N TYR A 260 19.48 -2.60 -12.83
CA TYR A 260 19.17 -2.95 -14.21
C TYR A 260 19.98 -4.16 -14.66
N PRO A 261 19.60 -4.82 -15.78
CA PRO A 261 20.32 -6.00 -16.30
C PRO A 261 21.80 -5.76 -16.61
N ASP A 262 22.18 -4.52 -16.91
CA ASP A 262 23.56 -4.09 -17.14
C ASP A 262 24.37 -3.90 -15.83
N GLY A 263 23.77 -4.16 -14.67
CA GLY A 263 24.36 -3.95 -13.35
C GLY A 263 24.28 -2.50 -12.85
N THR A 264 23.77 -1.57 -13.66
CA THR A 264 23.59 -0.17 -13.26
C THR A 264 22.60 -0.08 -12.10
N ARG A 265 22.93 0.74 -11.11
CA ARG A 265 22.08 0.96 -9.94
C ARG A 265 21.54 2.37 -9.92
N THR A 266 20.26 2.51 -9.56
CA THR A 266 19.62 3.81 -9.37
C THR A 266 18.83 3.83 -8.08
N VAL A 267 18.80 4.98 -7.42
CA VAL A 267 17.99 5.23 -6.23
C VAL A 267 16.89 6.23 -6.58
N ARG A 268 15.67 5.95 -6.13
CA ARG A 268 14.51 6.82 -6.36
C ARG A 268 13.80 7.10 -5.03
N GLY A 269 13.71 8.37 -4.65
CA GLY A 269 12.84 8.81 -3.57
C GLY A 269 11.41 8.97 -4.08
N ILE A 270 10.46 8.29 -3.46
CA ILE A 270 9.03 8.33 -3.77
C ILE A 270 8.30 9.08 -2.66
N GLU A 271 7.50 10.07 -3.04
CA GLU A 271 6.70 10.89 -2.13
C GLU A 271 5.22 10.83 -2.53
N VAL A 272 4.34 10.61 -1.57
CA VAL A 272 2.89 10.64 -1.75
C VAL A 272 2.35 11.96 -1.23
N ALA A 273 1.85 12.78 -2.15
CA ALA A 273 1.20 14.03 -1.83
C ALA A 273 -0.26 13.79 -1.42
N THR A 274 -0.54 14.00 -0.13
CA THR A 274 -1.90 14.13 0.39
C THR A 274 -2.40 15.57 0.26
N GLY A 275 -3.72 15.78 0.31
CA GLY A 275 -4.35 17.12 0.10
C GLY A 275 -3.97 18.21 1.12
N LYS A 276 -3.05 17.94 2.06
CA LYS A 276 -2.54 18.88 3.07
C LYS A 276 -1.24 19.56 2.65
N TYR A 277 -0.60 19.12 1.57
CA TYR A 277 0.66 19.70 1.12
C TYR A 277 0.46 21.06 0.44
N THR A 278 1.18 22.06 0.92
CA THR A 278 1.31 23.36 0.24
C THR A 278 2.20 23.24 -1.00
N SER A 279 2.02 24.14 -1.97
CA SER A 279 2.86 24.22 -3.17
C SER A 279 4.35 24.36 -2.84
N ARG A 280 4.69 25.05 -1.74
CA ARG A 280 6.06 25.21 -1.26
C ARG A 280 6.68 23.90 -0.79
N GLN A 281 5.95 23.10 0.00
CA GLN A 281 6.42 21.79 0.45
C GLN A 281 6.64 20.84 -0.73
N MET A 282 5.76 20.90 -1.73
CA MET A 282 5.88 20.11 -2.96
C MET A 282 7.11 20.51 -3.79
N ALA A 283 7.40 21.81 -3.89
CA ALA A 283 8.60 22.32 -4.56
C ALA A 283 9.88 21.81 -3.88
N GLN A 284 9.93 21.86 -2.54
CA GLN A 284 11.07 21.36 -1.77
C GLN A 284 11.31 19.85 -1.98
N LYS A 285 10.24 19.04 -1.99
CA LYS A 285 10.34 17.60 -2.26
C LYS A 285 10.86 17.30 -3.67
N ARG A 286 10.49 18.12 -4.66
CA ARG A 286 11.01 18.01 -6.04
C ARG A 286 12.46 18.47 -6.17
N GLU A 287 12.83 19.54 -5.48
CA GLU A 287 14.22 20.02 -5.42
C GLU A 287 15.15 18.98 -4.80
N ALA A 288 14.64 18.23 -3.81
CA ALA A 288 15.29 17.04 -3.25
C ALA A 288 15.41 15.86 -4.25
N GLY A 289 14.79 15.96 -5.43
CA GLY A 289 14.82 14.93 -6.47
C GLY A 289 13.76 13.84 -6.31
N PHE A 290 12.76 14.03 -5.45
CA PHE A 290 11.74 13.01 -5.23
C PHE A 290 10.69 13.00 -6.33
N ARG A 291 10.21 11.79 -6.62
CA ARG A 291 9.10 11.54 -7.53
C ARG A 291 7.82 11.63 -6.75
N VAL A 292 7.00 12.63 -7.09
CA VAL A 292 5.81 12.95 -6.31
C VAL A 292 4.55 12.43 -7.00
N TYR A 293 3.77 11.65 -6.25
CA TYR A 293 2.52 11.03 -6.68
C TYR A 293 1.35 11.66 -5.94
N GLY A 294 0.38 12.17 -6.70
CA GLY A 294 -0.83 12.78 -6.15
C GLY A 294 -2.00 11.80 -6.13
N LEU A 295 -2.85 11.94 -5.11
CA LEU A 295 -4.17 11.29 -5.09
C LEU A 295 -5.08 11.95 -6.14
N GLN A 296 -5.83 11.14 -6.90
CA GLN A 296 -6.81 11.60 -7.90
C GLN A 296 -7.80 12.58 -7.25
N GLY A 297 -7.90 13.80 -7.80
CA GLY A 297 -8.60 14.94 -7.19
C GLY A 297 -7.67 16.09 -6.74
N PHE A 298 -6.36 15.87 -6.67
CA PHE A 298 -5.38 16.93 -6.50
C PHE A 298 -5.26 17.78 -7.78
N ARG A 299 -6.12 18.80 -7.90
CA ARG A 299 -5.95 19.89 -8.87
C ARG A 299 -4.92 20.87 -8.30
N GLY A 300 -3.64 20.64 -8.55
CA GLY A 300 -2.68 21.73 -8.49
C GLY A 300 -3.14 22.81 -9.46
N GLU A 301 -3.34 24.04 -8.97
CA GLU A 301 -3.81 25.15 -9.79
C GLU A 301 -2.92 25.35 -11.02
N ARG A 302 -3.59 25.39 -12.18
CA ARG A 302 -3.11 25.86 -13.48
C ARG A 302 -1.89 25.15 -14.07
N GLY A 303 -2.15 24.43 -15.17
CA GLY A 303 -1.13 24.13 -16.18
C GLY A 303 -0.88 22.64 -16.36
N ARG A 304 -1.06 22.19 -17.59
CA ARG A 304 -0.78 20.83 -18.06
C ARG A 304 0.66 20.39 -17.67
N LYS A 305 0.76 19.15 -17.16
CA LYS A 305 1.95 18.26 -16.98
C LYS A 305 2.66 18.24 -15.60
N ARG A 306 2.94 16.99 -15.17
CA ARG A 306 3.96 16.51 -14.18
C ARG A 306 3.52 16.13 -12.75
N TYR A 307 2.29 15.63 -12.54
CA TYR A 307 2.03 14.76 -11.38
C TYR A 307 1.76 13.35 -11.89
N GLY A 308 2.40 12.34 -11.30
CA GLY A 308 1.92 10.98 -11.43
C GLY A 308 0.58 10.91 -10.70
N THR A 309 -0.50 10.60 -11.40
CA THR A 309 -1.78 10.33 -10.77
C THR A 309 -1.80 8.88 -10.36
N LEU A 310 -2.11 8.60 -9.09
CA LEU A 310 -2.42 7.24 -8.66
C LEU A 310 -3.74 6.83 -9.32
N ASN A 311 -3.69 5.80 -10.18
CA ASN A 311 -4.88 5.26 -10.86
C ASN A 311 -5.75 4.50 -9.86
N LYS A 312 -6.71 5.18 -9.22
CA LYS A 312 -7.65 4.55 -8.28
C LYS A 312 -8.91 3.97 -8.92
N ASP A 313 -9.02 3.95 -10.25
CA ASP A 313 -10.28 3.64 -10.96
C ASP A 313 -10.80 2.19 -10.83
N VAL A 314 -10.28 1.37 -9.92
CA VAL A 314 -10.88 0.07 -9.56
C VAL A 314 -10.63 -0.24 -8.08
N GLU A 315 -11.39 0.36 -7.17
CA GLU A 315 -11.57 -0.13 -5.79
C GLU A 315 -12.87 -0.96 -5.77
N PHE A 316 -12.74 -2.29 -5.60
CA PHE A 316 -13.88 -3.21 -5.62
C PHE A 316 -14.76 -3.04 -4.37
N PRO A 317 -16.10 -3.09 -4.50
CA PRO A 317 -17.01 -3.02 -3.36
C PRO A 317 -16.82 -4.17 -2.37
N LEU A 318 -17.11 -3.88 -1.10
CA LEU A 318 -16.98 -4.74 0.10
C LEU A 318 -17.87 -6.00 0.12
N ASP A 319 -18.47 -6.40 -1.00
CA ASP A 319 -19.45 -7.49 -0.99
C ASP A 319 -18.75 -8.87 -0.94
N TRP A 320 -18.66 -9.39 0.27
CA TRP A 320 -18.45 -10.80 0.51
C TRP A 320 -19.74 -11.54 0.18
N GLY A 321 -19.77 -12.16 -1.01
CA GLY A 321 -20.73 -13.22 -1.33
C GLY A 321 -20.51 -14.44 -0.42
N GLY A 322 -20.94 -14.32 0.83
CA GLY A 322 -21.05 -15.37 1.83
C GLY A 322 -22.49 -15.39 2.31
N GLY A 323 -23.37 -15.95 1.48
CA GLY A 323 -24.71 -16.34 1.92
C GLY A 323 -24.62 -17.31 3.09
N ARG A 324 -25.53 -17.11 4.05
CA ARG A 324 -25.91 -18.16 4.99
C ARG A 324 -26.64 -19.28 4.26
#